data_AF-A0A936WVI1-F1
#
_entry.id   AF-A0A936WVI1-F1
#
_cell.length_a   1.000
_cell.length_b   1.000
_cell.length_c   1.000
_cell.angle_alpha   90.00
_cell.angle_beta   90.00
_cell.angle_gamma   90.00
#
_symmetry.space_group_name_H-M   'P 1'
#
loop_
_entity.id
_entity.type
_entity.pdbx_description
1 polymer ?
#
loop_
_entity_poly.entity_id
_entity_poly.type
_entity_poly.pdbx_seq_one_letter_code
_entity_poly.pdbx_strand_id
1 'polypeptide(L)'
;MKLPEHIEKQVAETMASLDGTSRAAANPFLYTRIKAAMEAEESGFWSKTASFMTRPIVAVATVLVILLMNSLIFINNQDSHSNSNMASQDEDQLLSREYSVASINEETLYTLNEEQP
;
A
#
# COMPACT_ATOMS: atom_id res chain seq x y z
N MET A 1 -14.45 27.82 -77.26
CA MET A 1 -14.10 26.79 -76.23
C MET A 1 -12.94 27.34 -75.41
N LYS A 2 -13.18 27.74 -74.14
CA LYS A 2 -12.14 28.36 -73.26
C LYS A 2 -11.91 27.58 -71.95
N LEU A 3 -12.59 26.45 -71.78
CA LEU A 3 -12.48 25.61 -70.58
C LEU A 3 -11.10 24.95 -70.38
N PRO A 4 -10.43 24.37 -71.40
CA PRO A 4 -9.19 23.63 -71.16
C PRO A 4 -8.03 24.53 -70.71
N GLU A 5 -7.96 25.74 -71.29
CA GLU A 5 -6.91 26.72 -71.00
C GLU A 5 -6.96 27.23 -69.54
N HIS A 6 -8.16 27.33 -68.97
CA HIS A 6 -8.34 27.76 -67.57
C HIS A 6 -7.82 26.71 -66.58
N ILE A 7 -8.06 25.43 -66.88
CA ILE A 7 -7.61 24.32 -66.04
C ILE A 7 -6.09 24.20 -66.07
N GLU A 8 -5.47 24.31 -67.26
CA GLU A 8 -4.01 24.31 -67.39
C GLU A 8 -3.35 25.43 -66.59
N LYS A 9 -3.96 26.63 -66.61
CA LYS A 9 -3.48 27.77 -65.83
C LYS A 9 -3.55 27.52 -64.32
N GLN A 10 -4.65 26.98 -63.81
CA GLN A 10 -4.79 26.66 -62.38
C GLN A 10 -3.84 25.54 -61.94
N VAL A 11 -3.62 24.54 -62.81
CA VAL A 11 -2.64 23.47 -62.56
C VAL A 11 -1.23 24.06 -62.49
N ALA A 12 -0.85 24.93 -63.42
CA ALA A 12 0.45 25.60 -63.41
C ALA A 12 0.64 26.49 -62.17
N GLU A 13 -0.40 27.22 -61.75
CA GLU A 13 -0.38 28.06 -60.55
C GLU A 13 -0.25 27.23 -59.26
N THR A 14 -0.94 26.08 -59.20
CA THR A 14 -0.84 25.14 -58.07
C THR A 14 0.56 24.54 -57.99
N MET A 15 1.12 24.10 -59.12
CA MET A 15 2.50 23.58 -59.17
C MET A 15 3.52 24.66 -58.78
N ALA A 16 3.34 25.90 -59.23
CA ALA A 16 4.19 27.02 -58.86
C ALA A 16 4.14 27.35 -57.35
N SER A 17 2.98 27.19 -56.70
CA SER A 17 2.85 27.39 -55.24
C SER A 17 3.54 26.31 -54.41
N LEU A 18 3.72 25.11 -54.98
CA LEU A 18 4.38 23.99 -54.32
C LEU A 18 5.91 24.01 -54.50
N ASP A 19 6.43 24.69 -55.51
CA ASP A 19 7.86 24.70 -55.88
C ASP A 19 8.79 25.40 -54.85
N GLY A 20 8.21 26.12 -53.89
CA GLY A 20 8.95 26.71 -52.75
C GLY A 20 8.83 25.95 -51.44
N THR A 21 8.05 24.85 -51.40
CA THR A 21 7.76 24.14 -50.17
C THR A 21 8.90 23.19 -49.81
N SER A 22 9.88 23.72 -49.09
CA SER A 22 10.88 22.90 -48.40
C SER A 22 10.18 22.02 -47.35
N ARG A 23 10.61 20.77 -47.22
CA ARG A 23 10.24 19.90 -46.10
C ARG A 23 10.52 20.68 -44.81
N ALA A 24 9.47 21.00 -44.05
CA ALA A 24 9.63 21.69 -42.78
C ALA A 24 10.46 20.78 -41.86
N ALA A 25 11.71 21.13 -41.61
CA ALA A 25 12.54 20.41 -40.66
C ALA A 25 11.86 20.52 -39.29
N ALA A 26 11.70 19.38 -38.61
CA ALA A 26 11.18 19.37 -37.25
C ALA A 26 11.99 20.36 -36.40
N ASN A 27 11.29 21.20 -35.62
CA ASN A 27 11.95 22.18 -34.76
C ASN A 27 13.00 21.47 -33.89
N PRO A 28 14.28 21.91 -33.91
CA PRO A 28 15.40 21.21 -33.30
C PRO A 28 15.27 20.97 -31.78
N PHE A 29 14.31 21.62 -31.11
CA PHE A 29 14.05 21.48 -29.68
C PHE A 29 12.74 20.79 -29.33
N LEU A 30 12.00 20.25 -30.31
CA LEU A 30 10.75 19.52 -30.04
C LEU A 30 10.98 18.33 -29.11
N TYR A 31 12.02 17.55 -29.38
CA TYR A 31 12.39 16.39 -28.56
C TYR A 31 12.67 16.80 -27.11
N THR A 32 13.46 17.85 -26.91
CA THR A 32 13.81 18.36 -25.57
C THR A 32 12.58 18.87 -24.82
N ARG A 33 11.66 19.58 -25.49
CA ARG A 33 10.42 20.06 -24.87
C ARG A 33 9.50 18.92 -24.46
N ILE A 34 9.36 17.89 -25.29
CA ILE A 34 8.56 16.71 -24.98
C ILE A 34 9.19 15.95 -23.82
N LYS A 35 10.50 15.73 -23.85
CA LYS A 35 11.23 15.06 -22.78
C LYS A 35 11.09 15.78 -21.43
N ALA A 36 11.27 17.10 -21.42
CA ALA A 36 11.11 17.91 -20.22
C ALA A 36 9.67 17.88 -19.66
N ALA A 37 8.66 17.81 -20.53
CA ALA A 37 7.26 17.68 -20.10
C ALA A 37 7.00 16.33 -19.41
N MET A 38 7.56 15.23 -19.95
CA MET A 38 7.43 13.90 -19.33
C MET A 38 8.16 13.80 -17.99
N GLU A 39 9.40 14.30 -17.91
CA GLU A 39 10.19 14.27 -16.66
C GLU A 39 9.59 15.19 -15.58
N ALA A 40 8.95 16.29 -15.97
CA ALA A 40 8.23 17.16 -15.04
C ALA A 40 7.00 16.47 -14.42
N GLU A 41 6.33 15.62 -15.19
CA GLU A 41 5.18 14.84 -14.73
C GLU A 41 5.60 13.73 -13.75
N GLU A 42 6.72 13.06 -14.01
CA GLU A 42 7.29 12.04 -13.11
C GLU A 42 7.83 12.64 -11.79
N SER A 43 8.31 13.88 -11.81
CA SER A 43 8.98 14.51 -10.66
C SER A 43 8.07 15.30 -9.70
N GLY A 44 6.81 15.57 -10.07
CA GLY A 44 5.98 16.57 -9.38
C GLY A 44 5.54 16.20 -7.96
N PHE A 45 5.01 14.99 -7.76
CA PHE A 45 4.36 14.61 -6.49
C PHE A 45 4.75 13.21 -6.01
N TRP A 46 4.68 12.20 -6.87
CA TRP A 46 5.04 10.81 -6.52
C TRP A 46 6.53 10.64 -6.23
N SER A 47 7.41 11.31 -6.99
CA SER A 47 8.85 11.31 -6.73
C SER A 47 9.19 11.92 -5.36
N LYS A 48 8.54 13.03 -5.00
CA LYS A 48 8.77 13.67 -3.69
C LYS A 48 8.27 12.81 -2.54
N THR A 49 7.07 12.26 -2.62
CA THR A 49 6.52 11.37 -1.59
C THR A 49 7.29 10.05 -1.50
N ALA A 50 7.71 9.47 -2.62
CA ALA A 50 8.56 8.28 -2.65
C ALA A 50 9.94 8.55 -2.03
N SER A 51 10.58 9.67 -2.37
CA SER A 51 11.86 10.06 -1.75
C SER A 51 11.71 10.29 -0.24
N PHE A 52 10.56 10.82 0.18
CA PHE A 52 10.26 11.05 1.59
C PHE A 52 10.04 9.73 2.32
N MET A 53 9.33 8.77 1.72
CA MET A 53 9.10 7.44 2.30
C MET A 53 10.38 6.62 2.42
N THR A 54 11.34 6.79 1.50
CA THR A 54 12.64 6.12 1.56
C THR A 54 13.60 6.69 2.60
N ARG A 55 13.26 7.79 3.29
CA ARG A 55 14.12 8.31 4.36
C ARG A 55 13.99 7.42 5.61
N PRO A 56 15.11 6.96 6.20
CA PRO A 56 15.08 6.08 7.37
C PRO A 56 14.35 6.71 8.57
N ILE A 57 14.38 8.04 8.68
CA ILE A 57 13.63 8.81 9.68
C ILE A 57 12.11 8.62 9.54
N VAL A 58 11.58 8.54 8.32
CA VAL A 58 10.14 8.41 8.09
C VAL A 58 9.66 7.02 8.46
N ALA A 59 10.43 5.98 8.14
CA ALA A 59 10.16 4.61 8.59
C ALA A 59 10.10 4.53 10.13
N VAL A 60 11.10 5.09 10.83
CA VAL A 60 11.11 5.12 12.30
C VAL A 60 9.92 5.90 12.86
N ALA A 61 9.57 7.04 12.27
CA ALA A 61 8.41 7.83 12.67
C ALA A 61 7.10 7.05 12.50
N THR A 62 6.93 6.33 11.39
CA THR A 62 5.73 5.49 11.18
C THR A 62 5.61 4.36 12.20
N VAL A 63 6.72 3.69 12.52
CA VAL A 63 6.75 2.65 13.56
C VAL A 63 6.40 3.24 14.93
N LEU A 64 6.95 4.41 15.27
CA LEU A 64 6.63 5.12 16.51
C LEU A 64 5.14 5.49 16.59
N VAL A 65 4.55 5.99 15.51
CA VAL A 65 3.12 6.32 15.46
C VAL A 65 2.25 5.08 15.67
N ILE A 66 2.57 3.97 15.01
CA ILE A 66 1.86 2.70 15.19
C ILE A 66 1.97 2.22 16.65
N LEU A 67 3.15 2.33 17.24
CA LEU A 67 3.40 1.92 18.62
C LEU A 67 2.64 2.80 19.62
N LEU A 68 2.63 4.12 19.43
CA LEU A 68 1.86 5.05 20.25
C LEU A 68 0.36 4.81 20.13
N MET A 69 -0.15 4.61 18.91
CA MET A 69 -1.55 4.31 18.67
C MET A 69 -1.99 3.04 19.42
N ASN A 70 -1.21 1.96 19.27
CA ASN A 70 -1.48 0.70 19.96
C ASN A 70 -1.35 0.85 21.49
N SER A 71 -0.36 1.61 21.97
CA SER A 71 -0.18 1.85 23.40
C SER A 71 -1.32 2.65 24.00
N LEU A 72 -1.85 3.65 23.29
CA LEU A 72 -3.01 4.44 23.74
C LEU A 72 -4.26 3.59 23.82
N ILE A 73 -4.49 2.72 22.82
CA ILE A 73 -5.60 1.75 22.85
C ILE A 73 -5.44 0.82 24.05
N PHE A 74 -4.23 0.32 24.32
CA PHE A 74 -3.96 -0.56 25.45
C PHE A 74 -4.24 0.11 26.80
N ILE A 75 -3.78 1.35 27.00
CA ILE A 75 -4.02 2.11 28.24
C ILE A 75 -5.52 2.38 28.44
N ASN A 76 -6.21 2.83 27.39
CA ASN A 76 -7.66 3.09 27.46
C ASN A 76 -8.47 1.81 27.70
N ASN A 77 -8.00 0.67 27.18
CA ASN A 77 -8.60 -0.63 27.43
C ASN A 77 -8.24 -1.19 28.81
N GLN A 78 -7.17 -0.73 29.46
CA GLN A 78 -6.75 -1.18 30.78
C GLN A 78 -7.68 -0.63 31.88
N ASP A 79 -8.15 0.60 31.75
CA ASP A 79 -9.19 1.18 32.61
C ASP A 79 -10.52 0.41 32.53
N SER A 80 -10.80 -0.20 31.36
CA SER A 80 -11.96 -1.06 31.15
C SER A 80 -11.74 -2.52 31.58
N HIS A 81 -10.48 -2.97 31.70
CA HIS A 81 -10.12 -4.36 32.01
C HIS A 81 -9.85 -4.66 33.48
N SER A 82 -9.83 -3.66 34.36
CA SER A 82 -9.74 -3.94 35.80
C SER A 82 -11.00 -4.64 36.36
N ASN A 83 -12.10 -4.73 35.58
CA ASN A 83 -13.32 -5.44 35.95
C ASN A 83 -13.75 -6.57 34.97
N SER A 84 -13.01 -6.84 33.90
CA SER A 84 -13.43 -7.84 32.88
C SER A 84 -12.43 -8.96 32.57
N ASN A 85 -11.20 -8.93 33.12
CA ASN A 85 -10.23 -10.02 32.94
C ASN A 85 -10.20 -11.07 34.05
N MET A 86 -11.00 -10.95 35.11
CA MET A 86 -11.10 -12.00 36.14
C MET A 86 -12.10 -13.11 35.80
N ALA A 87 -13.05 -12.89 34.88
CA ALA A 87 -14.10 -13.86 34.63
C ALA A 87 -13.66 -15.06 33.75
N SER A 88 -12.69 -14.88 32.85
CA SER A 88 -12.29 -15.94 31.90
C SER A 88 -11.06 -16.72 32.33
N GLN A 89 -10.20 -16.12 33.17
CA GLN A 89 -8.99 -16.78 33.66
C GLN A 89 -9.28 -17.68 34.87
N ASP A 90 -10.30 -17.36 35.67
CA ASP A 90 -10.77 -18.20 36.77
C ASP A 90 -11.48 -19.47 36.26
N GLU A 91 -12.24 -19.42 35.17
CA GLU A 91 -12.96 -20.60 34.64
C GLU A 91 -12.01 -21.67 34.08
N ASP A 92 -11.02 -21.30 33.26
CA ASP A 92 -10.01 -22.23 32.74
C ASP A 92 -9.13 -22.82 33.86
N GLN A 93 -8.87 -22.02 34.91
CA GLN A 93 -8.07 -22.42 36.06
C GLN A 93 -8.87 -23.28 37.06
N LEU A 94 -10.20 -23.09 37.15
CA LEU A 94 -11.11 -23.96 37.89
C LEU A 94 -11.28 -25.32 37.20
N LEU A 95 -11.50 -25.35 35.88
CA LEU A 95 -11.62 -26.58 35.11
C LEU A 95 -10.34 -27.42 35.22
N SER A 96 -9.17 -26.80 35.07
CA SER A 96 -7.88 -27.47 35.21
C SER A 96 -7.67 -28.05 36.61
N ARG A 97 -8.11 -27.33 37.66
CA ARG A 97 -8.09 -27.83 39.03
C ARG A 97 -9.00 -29.05 39.18
N GLU A 98 -10.22 -29.01 38.67
CA GLU A 98 -11.19 -30.11 38.80
C GLU A 98 -10.70 -31.41 38.14
N TYR A 99 -10.09 -31.34 36.95
CA TYR A 99 -9.45 -32.51 36.33
C TYR A 99 -8.29 -33.07 37.16
N SER A 100 -7.48 -32.21 37.78
CA SER A 100 -6.35 -32.65 38.61
C SER A 100 -6.77 -33.33 39.91
N VAL A 101 -7.84 -32.85 40.58
CA VAL A 101 -8.36 -33.54 41.77
C VAL A 101 -9.08 -34.84 41.41
N ALA A 102 -9.76 -34.91 40.26
CA ALA A 102 -10.35 -36.16 39.78
C ALA A 102 -9.29 -37.25 39.53
N SER A 103 -8.17 -36.91 38.89
CA SER A 103 -7.07 -37.87 38.67
C SER A 103 -6.40 -38.32 39.97
N ILE A 104 -6.25 -37.42 40.95
CA ILE A 104 -5.68 -37.77 42.26
C ILE A 104 -6.60 -38.74 43.01
N ASN A 105 -7.91 -38.54 42.95
CA ASN A 105 -8.88 -39.42 43.61
C ASN A 105 -8.93 -40.81 42.95
N GLU A 106 -8.83 -40.90 41.62
CA GLU A 106 -8.74 -42.19 40.93
C GLU A 106 -7.48 -42.98 41.33
N GLU A 107 -6.32 -42.31 41.43
CA GLU A 107 -5.06 -42.94 41.84
C GLU A 107 -5.15 -43.53 43.26
N THR A 108 -5.83 -42.84 44.18
CA THR A 108 -6.04 -43.34 45.56
C THR A 108 -6.99 -44.53 45.67
N LEU A 109 -7.90 -44.73 44.71
CA LEU A 109 -8.83 -45.88 44.72
C LEU A 109 -8.14 -47.17 44.27
N TYR A 110 -7.11 -47.09 43.42
CA TYR A 110 -6.32 -48.27 43.05
C TYR A 110 -5.40 -48.71 44.19
N THR A 111 -4.79 -47.77 44.92
CA THR A 111 -3.89 -48.10 46.04
C THR A 111 -4.62 -48.70 47.24
N LEU A 112 -5.91 -48.42 47.42
CA LEU A 112 -6.71 -48.99 48.53
C LEU A 112 -7.16 -50.45 48.27
N ASN A 113 -7.16 -50.90 47.01
CA ASN A 113 -7.54 -52.27 46.66
C ASN A 113 -6.34 -53.23 46.51
N GLU A 114 -5.11 -52.72 46.43
CA GLU A 114 -3.89 -53.55 46.40
C GLU A 114 -3.32 -53.87 47.79
N GLU A 115 -3.90 -53.35 48.87
CA GLU A 115 -3.40 -53.54 50.25
C GLU A 115 -4.28 -54.47 51.12
N GLN A 116 -4.96 -55.43 50.50
CA GLN A 116 -5.57 -56.57 51.20
C GLN A 116 -4.85 -57.88 50.76
N PRO A 117 -4.28 -58.66 51.70
CA PRO A 117 -3.54 -59.90 51.40
C PRO A 117 -4.40 -61.03 50.82
#